data_AF-A0A2V5UL70-F1
#
_entry.id   AF-A0A2V5UL70-F1
#
_cell.length_a   1.000
_cell.length_b   1.000
_cell.length_c   1.000
_cell.angle_alpha   90.00
_cell.angle_beta   90.00
_cell.angle_gamma   90.00
#
_symmetry.space_group_name_H-M   'P 1'
#
loop_
_entity.id
_entity.type
_entity.pdbx_description
1 polymer ?
#
loop_
_entity_poly.entity_id
_entity_poly.type
_entity_poly.pdbx_seq_one_letter_code
_entity_poly.pdbx_strand_id
1 'polypeptide(L)'
;MTPVKNWLGYPYPLGATWMGNGVNFALFSETAASVELCLFDNIEATEENIRIPVTEHTDQVWHVFLPDVRPGQLYGFRVSGLYEPKRGL
;
A
#
# COMPACT_ATOMS: atom_id res chain seq x y z
N MET A 1 -1.39 17.11 5.20
CA MET A 1 -0.83 15.78 4.88
C MET A 1 0.68 15.89 4.95
N THR A 2 1.30 15.11 5.83
CA THR A 2 2.76 15.06 5.92
C THR A 2 3.31 14.46 4.63
N PRO A 3 4.22 15.15 3.91
CA PRO A 3 4.81 14.58 2.70
C PRO A 3 5.61 13.34 3.09
N VAL A 4 5.21 12.18 2.56
CA VAL A 4 5.97 10.94 2.70
C VAL A 4 6.78 10.74 1.43
N LYS A 5 8.07 10.53 1.64
CA LYS A 5 8.96 10.15 0.55
C LYS A 5 8.60 8.73 0.12
N ASN A 6 8.25 8.55 -1.14
CA ASN A 6 8.01 7.24 -1.73
C ASN A 6 8.81 7.08 -3.03
N TRP A 7 9.20 5.85 -3.33
CA TRP A 7 9.87 5.45 -4.56
C TRP A 7 9.09 4.33 -5.24
N LEU A 8 9.47 4.00 -6.47
CA LEU A 8 8.75 3.03 -7.31
C LEU A 8 8.52 1.69 -6.61
N GLY A 9 9.53 1.18 -5.89
CA GLY A 9 9.49 -0.14 -5.28
C GLY A 9 9.52 -1.27 -6.32
N TYR A 10 9.14 -2.47 -5.89
CA TYR A 10 9.19 -3.68 -6.69
C TYR A 10 7.87 -4.46 -6.55
N PRO A 11 7.39 -5.10 -7.63
CA PRO A 11 6.18 -5.92 -7.58
C PRO A 11 6.35 -7.19 -6.73
N TYR A 12 7.59 -7.59 -6.41
CA TYR A 12 7.87 -8.77 -5.61
C TYR A 12 8.97 -8.52 -4.58
N PRO A 13 8.94 -9.26 -3.45
CA PRO A 13 7.88 -10.20 -3.05
C PRO A 13 6.57 -9.49 -2.65
N LEU A 14 5.45 -10.23 -2.70
CA LEU A 14 4.14 -9.72 -2.27
C LEU A 14 4.12 -9.42 -0.76
N GLY A 15 3.30 -8.44 -0.36
CA GLY A 15 3.16 -7.98 1.01
C GLY A 15 4.13 -6.85 1.38
N ALA A 16 4.34 -6.66 2.67
CA ALA A 16 5.28 -5.67 3.20
C ALA A 16 6.62 -6.35 3.53
N THR A 17 7.70 -5.89 2.89
CA THR A 17 9.03 -6.48 3.01
C THR A 17 10.05 -5.44 3.46
N TRP A 18 10.70 -5.69 4.60
CA TRP A 18 11.81 -4.88 5.07
C TRP A 18 13.06 -5.10 4.21
N MET A 19 13.57 -4.05 3.59
CA MET A 19 14.71 -4.09 2.66
C MET A 19 16.03 -3.60 3.30
N GLY A 20 16.05 -3.36 4.62
CA GLY A 20 17.22 -2.83 5.34
C GLY A 20 17.31 -1.31 5.40
N ASN A 21 16.69 -0.61 4.45
CA ASN A 21 16.66 0.86 4.36
C ASN A 21 15.25 1.44 4.15
N GLY A 22 14.22 0.62 4.31
CA GLY A 22 12.82 0.97 4.08
C GLY A 22 11.97 -0.28 3.89
N VAL A 23 10.68 -0.09 3.68
CA VAL A 23 9.73 -1.19 3.42
C VAL A 23 9.20 -1.09 1.99
N ASN A 24 9.29 -2.20 1.26
CA ASN A 24 8.61 -2.39 -0.01
C ASN A 24 7.23 -2.97 0.25
N PHE A 25 6.19 -2.35 -0.29
CA PHE A 25 4.82 -2.86 -0.26
C PHE A 25 4.43 -3.30 -1.67
N ALA A 26 3.88 -4.50 -1.79
CA ALA A 26 3.36 -5.04 -3.03
C ALA A 26 2.00 -5.74 -2.80
N LEU A 27 0.98 -5.37 -3.56
CA LEU A 27 -0.39 -5.88 -3.45
C LEU A 27 -0.89 -6.31 -4.82
N PHE A 28 -1.23 -7.58 -4.97
CA PHE A 28 -1.92 -8.07 -6.17
C PHE A 28 -3.37 -7.60 -6.17
N SER A 29 -3.79 -6.99 -7.28
CA SER A 29 -5.21 -6.77 -7.58
C SER A 29 -5.40 -6.53 -9.07
N GLU A 30 -6.06 -7.48 -9.74
CA GLU A 30 -6.37 -7.40 -11.17
C GLU A 30 -7.43 -6.34 -11.50
N THR A 31 -8.38 -6.10 -10.60
CA THR A 31 -9.60 -5.30 -10.87
C THR A 31 -9.67 -3.99 -10.11
N ALA A 32 -8.67 -3.67 -9.28
CA ALA A 32 -8.61 -2.39 -8.57
C ALA A 32 -8.57 -1.22 -9.56
N ALA A 33 -9.43 -0.23 -9.34
CA ALA A 33 -9.35 1.07 -10.00
C ALA A 33 -8.29 1.97 -9.34
N SER A 34 -8.09 1.83 -8.03
CA SER A 34 -7.02 2.50 -7.30
C SER A 34 -6.67 1.75 -6.01
N VAL A 35 -5.41 1.92 -5.57
CA VAL A 35 -4.91 1.42 -4.30
C VAL A 35 -4.29 2.55 -3.51
N GLU A 36 -4.66 2.68 -2.25
CA GLU A 36 -4.01 3.55 -1.27
C GLU A 36 -3.40 2.70 -0.15
N LEU A 37 -2.15 3.00 0.19
CA LEU A 37 -1.49 2.49 1.39
C LEU A 37 -1.74 3.47 2.54
N CYS A 38 -2.31 2.96 3.62
CA CYS A 38 -2.64 3.71 4.83
C CYS A 38 -1.67 3.35 5.94
N LEU A 39 -1.03 4.33 6.57
CA LEU A 39 -0.14 4.13 7.72
C LEU A 39 -0.79 4.66 9.00
N PHE A 40 -0.64 3.91 10.09
CA PHE A 40 -1.21 4.21 11.40
C PHE A 40 -0.12 4.40 12.45
N ASP A 41 -0.29 5.36 13.36
CA ASP A 41 0.72 5.67 14.36
C ASP A 41 0.81 4.64 15.47
N ASN A 42 -0.32 4.03 15.84
CA ASN A 42 -0.43 3.06 16.93
C ASN A 42 -1.68 2.19 16.79
N ILE A 43 -1.81 1.19 17.67
CA ILE A 43 -2.87 0.17 17.61
C ILE A 43 -4.26 0.69 17.97
N GLU A 44 -4.34 1.81 18.68
CA GLU A 44 -5.59 2.46 19.09
C GLU A 44 -6.07 3.48 18.04
N ALA A 45 -5.27 3.74 17.00
CA ALA A 45 -5.60 4.69 15.95
C ALA A 45 -6.87 4.25 15.19
N THR A 46 -7.90 5.07 15.23
CA THR A 46 -9.18 4.84 14.52
C THR A 46 -9.13 5.24 13.05
N GLU A 47 -8.14 6.04 12.67
CA GLU A 47 -7.91 6.52 11.32
C GLU A 47 -6.43 6.51 10.97
N GLU A 48 -6.12 6.48 9.68
CA GLU A 48 -4.75 6.56 9.20
C GLU A 48 -4.17 7.98 9.33
N ASN A 49 -2.92 8.10 9.79
CA ASN A 49 -2.22 9.39 9.81
C ASN A 49 -1.77 9.78 8.39
N ILE A 50 -1.43 8.79 7.57
CA ILE A 50 -0.88 8.99 6.23
C ILE A 50 -1.59 8.09 5.22
N ARG A 51 -2.03 8.70 4.13
CA ARG A 51 -2.50 8.00 2.92
C ARG A 51 -1.55 8.26 1.76
N ILE A 52 -1.10 7.18 1.14
CA ILE A 52 -0.16 7.20 0.03
C ILE A 52 -0.85 6.52 -1.17
N PRO A 53 -1.15 7.26 -2.26
CA PRO A 53 -1.63 6.63 -3.47
C PRO A 53 -0.52 5.74 -4.04
N VAL A 54 -0.84 4.49 -4.32
CA VAL A 54 0.08 3.55 -4.96
C VAL A 54 -0.15 3.65 -6.47
N THR A 55 0.80 4.24 -7.18
CA THR A 55 0.67 4.51 -8.63
C THR A 55 1.39 3.50 -9.49
N GLU A 56 2.44 2.86 -8.97
CA GLU A 56 3.19 1.88 -9.73
C GLU A 56 2.44 0.55 -9.75
N HIS A 57 2.33 0.01 -10.97
CA HIS A 57 1.53 -1.17 -11.24
C HIS A 57 2.18 -1.99 -12.35
N THR A 58 2.67 -3.17 -12.02
CA THR A 58 3.35 -4.10 -12.94
C THR A 58 2.73 -5.48 -12.79
N ASP A 59 2.31 -6.12 -13.88
CA ASP A 59 1.72 -7.47 -13.89
C ASP A 59 0.62 -7.67 -12.82
N GLN A 60 -0.33 -6.72 -12.74
CA GLN A 60 -1.45 -6.73 -11.80
C GLN A 60 -1.03 -6.53 -10.31
N VAL A 61 0.21 -6.15 -10.06
CA VAL A 61 0.74 -5.89 -8.72
C VAL A 61 1.00 -4.40 -8.54
N TRP A 62 0.33 -3.82 -7.55
CA TRP A 62 0.49 -2.45 -7.11
C TRP A 62 1.65 -2.39 -6.13
N HIS A 63 2.62 -1.50 -6.33
CA HIS A 63 3.80 -1.46 -5.47
C HIS A 63 4.32 -0.06 -5.16
N VAL A 64 4.97 0.06 -4.01
CA VAL A 64 5.62 1.29 -3.56
C VAL A 64 6.70 0.98 -2.53
N PHE A 65 7.79 1.72 -2.53
CA PHE A 65 8.83 1.63 -1.51
C PHE A 65 8.89 2.88 -0.64
N LEU A 66 8.91 2.69 0.68
CA LEU A 66 8.96 3.77 1.67
C LEU A 66 10.27 3.71 2.47
N PRO A 67 11.24 4.61 2.22
CA PRO A 67 12.55 4.61 2.91
C PRO A 67 12.46 4.93 4.41
N ASP A 68 11.45 5.69 4.83
CA ASP A 68 11.33 6.16 6.21
C ASP A 68 10.54 5.18 7.10
N VAL A 69 9.88 4.18 6.49
CA VAL A 69 9.14 3.15 7.21
C VAL A 69 10.11 2.10 7.79
N ARG A 70 9.78 1.60 8.99
CA ARG A 70 10.58 0.62 9.74
C ARG A 70 9.71 -0.57 10.19
N PRO A 71 10.32 -1.72 10.54
CA PRO A 71 9.58 -2.84 11.13
C PRO A 71 8.77 -2.40 12.35
N GLY A 72 7.53 -2.90 12.45
CA GLY A 72 6.57 -2.48 13.48
C GLY A 72 5.59 -1.40 13.03
N GLN A 73 5.80 -0.77 11.85
CA GLN A 73 4.83 0.14 11.26
C GLN A 73 3.49 -0.57 11.01
N LEU A 74 2.43 -0.01 11.55
CA LEU A 74 1.05 -0.45 11.30
C LEU A 74 0.57 0.12 9.97
N TYR A 75 -0.07 -0.72 9.16
CA TYR A 75 -0.57 -0.32 7.86
C TYR A 75 -1.83 -1.07 7.46
N GLY A 76 -2.53 -0.53 6.46
CA GLY A 76 -3.65 -1.16 5.77
C GLY A 76 -3.72 -0.70 4.33
N PHE A 77 -4.59 -1.34 3.54
CA PHE A 77 -4.86 -0.95 2.16
C PHE A 77 -6.32 -0.51 2.01
N ARG A 78 -6.54 0.55 1.24
CA ARG A 78 -7.85 0.86 0.67
C ARG A 78 -7.80 0.58 -0.82
N VAL A 79 -8.69 -0.29 -1.27
CA VAL A 79 -8.80 -0.69 -2.67
C VAL A 79 -10.14 -0.21 -3.18
N SER A 80 -10.12 0.67 -4.18
CA SER A 80 -11.35 1.09 -4.86
C SER A 80 -11.53 0.29 -6.13
N GLY A 81 -12.77 -0.08 -6.44
CA GLY A 81 -13.12 -0.85 -7.62
C GLY A 81 -14.61 -0.77 -7.91
N LEU A 82 -15.04 -1.41 -8.99
CA LEU A 82 -16.44 -1.50 -9.36
C LEU A 82 -17.20 -2.40 -8.37
N TYR A 83 -18.29 -1.92 -7.79
CA TYR A 83 -19.15 -2.70 -6.89
C TYR A 83 -20.29 -3.37 -7.68
N GLU A 84 -20.08 -4.62 -8.11
CA GLU A 84 -21.08 -5.44 -8.80
C GLU A 84 -21.13 -6.86 -8.20
N PRO A 85 -21.70 -7.05 -6.99
CA PRO A 85 -21.61 -8.31 -6.25
C PRO A 85 -22.14 -9.53 -7.02
N LYS A 86 -23.10 -9.32 -7.92
CA LYS A 86 -23.68 -10.38 -8.79
C LYS A 86 -22.66 -10.97 -9.78
N ARG A 87 -21.59 -10.24 -10.09
CA ARG A 87 -20.51 -10.63 -11.00
C ARG A 87 -19.23 -11.03 -10.26
N GLY A 88 -19.26 -11.04 -8.92
CA GLY A 88 -18.07 -11.30 -8.10
C GLY A 88 -17.11 -10.11 -8.00
N LEU A 89 -17.61 -8.89 -8.20
CA LEU A 89 -16.86 -7.63 -8.11
C LEU A 89 -17.42 -6.75 -6.99
#